data_AF-A0A8J6SUQ3-F1
#
_entry.id   AF-A0A8J6SUQ3-F1
#
_cell.length_a   1.000
_cell.length_b   1.000
_cell.length_c   1.000
_cell.angle_alpha   90.00
_cell.angle_beta   90.00
_cell.angle_gamma   90.00
#
_symmetry.space_group_name_H-M   'P 1'
#
loop_
_entity.id
_entity.type
_entity.pdbx_description
1 polymer ?
#
loop_
_entity_poly.entity_id
_entity_poly.type
_entity_poly.pdbx_seq_one_letter_code
_entity_poly.pdbx_strand_id
1 'polypeptide(L)'
;MQCPKDKKVTLTESRLSSELPVQCCPDCKGTWIPAEEYQSWQNRQPRSNSYPMPKTLDVDYVQSPFDTKAALCPECNCYLARARVGLKTPFYVERCPNCHGIWCDRGEWDVLEKLGLHTSIEQLFSSEWQARVKEREYAARERRATVEKLGEDLAEKVFELAELLENHPNGDFGVAYLMRRFDK
;
A
#
# COMPACT_ATOMS: atom_id res chain seq x y z
N MET A 1 20.63 -17.31 -4.06
CA MET A 1 19.32 -17.58 -4.70
C MET A 1 19.07 -16.60 -5.84
N GLN A 2 18.33 -16.98 -6.87
CA GLN A 2 18.07 -16.13 -8.05
C GLN A 2 17.08 -15.00 -7.72
N CYS A 3 17.24 -13.83 -8.34
CA CYS A 3 16.31 -12.73 -8.18
C CYS A 3 14.91 -13.11 -8.72
N PRO A 4 13.83 -12.96 -7.93
CA PRO A 4 12.51 -13.40 -8.35
C PRO A 4 11.85 -12.50 -9.41
N LYS A 5 12.27 -11.23 -9.51
CA LYS A 5 11.74 -10.25 -10.47
C LYS A 5 12.56 -10.17 -11.76
N ASP A 6 13.88 -10.03 -11.62
CA ASP A 6 14.80 -9.93 -12.75
C ASP A 6 15.04 -11.29 -13.41
N LYS A 7 15.19 -12.34 -12.59
CA LYS A 7 15.49 -13.72 -13.00
C LYS A 7 16.82 -13.92 -13.73
N LYS A 8 17.64 -12.88 -13.96
CA LYS A 8 18.95 -13.05 -14.63
C LYS A 8 20.12 -13.14 -13.66
N VAL A 9 19.98 -12.52 -12.50
CA VAL A 9 21.07 -12.39 -11.51
C VAL A 9 20.73 -13.09 -10.21
N THR A 10 21.79 -13.43 -9.46
CA THR A 10 21.69 -13.97 -8.11
C THR A 10 21.67 -12.80 -7.12
N LEU A 11 20.87 -12.93 -6.06
CA LEU A 11 20.86 -11.96 -4.97
C LEU A 11 22.19 -12.00 -4.21
N THR A 12 22.67 -10.84 -3.80
CA THR A 12 23.91 -10.67 -3.03
C THR A 12 23.58 -10.21 -1.61
N GLU A 13 24.33 -10.67 -0.62
CA GLU A 13 24.18 -10.23 0.77
C GLU A 13 24.33 -8.72 0.90
N SER A 14 23.47 -8.12 1.73
CA SER A 14 23.46 -6.70 2.04
C SER A 14 22.81 -6.47 3.41
N ARG A 15 22.78 -5.20 3.85
CA ARG A 15 22.03 -4.77 5.02
C ARG A 15 21.19 -3.56 4.68
N LEU A 16 20.03 -3.43 5.33
CA LEU A 16 19.23 -2.21 5.31
C LEU A 16 19.70 -1.25 6.42
N SER A 17 19.21 -0.01 6.39
CA SER A 17 19.52 1.13 7.28
C SER A 17 19.52 0.81 8.78
N SER A 18 18.79 -0.23 9.19
CA SER A 18 18.59 -0.69 10.58
C SER A 18 19.32 -2.00 10.90
N GLU A 19 20.43 -2.27 10.21
CA GLU A 19 21.27 -3.48 10.30
C GLU A 19 20.57 -4.81 9.95
N LEU A 20 19.32 -4.77 9.51
CA LEU A 20 18.55 -5.94 9.06
C LEU A 20 19.29 -6.65 7.90
N PRO A 21 19.74 -7.91 8.10
CA PRO A 21 20.35 -8.70 7.04
C PRO A 21 19.37 -9.00 5.91
N VAL A 22 19.80 -8.78 4.67
CA VAL A 22 18.97 -8.96 3.48
C VAL A 22 19.79 -9.48 2.31
N GLN A 23 19.10 -9.83 1.23
CA GLN A 23 19.73 -10.16 -0.05
C GLN A 23 19.17 -9.24 -1.13
N CYS A 24 20.04 -8.46 -1.77
CA CYS A 24 19.65 -7.46 -2.77
C CYS A 24 20.01 -7.91 -4.18
N CYS A 25 19.16 -7.54 -5.15
CA CYS A 25 19.44 -7.71 -6.56
C CYS A 25 20.35 -6.57 -7.06
N PRO A 26 21.51 -6.83 -7.68
CA PRO A 26 22.38 -5.78 -8.20
C PRO A 26 21.76 -5.00 -9.36
N ASP A 27 20.83 -5.59 -10.10
CA ASP A 27 20.26 -4.99 -11.31
C ASP A 27 18.96 -4.22 -11.00
N CYS A 28 17.91 -4.92 -10.57
CA CYS A 28 16.62 -4.30 -10.26
C CYS A 28 16.58 -3.57 -8.91
N LYS A 29 17.61 -3.75 -8.04
CA LYS A 29 17.71 -3.19 -6.69
C LYS A 29 16.56 -3.56 -5.74
N GLY A 30 15.81 -4.62 -6.06
CA GLY A 30 14.86 -5.22 -5.13
C GLY A 30 15.58 -6.02 -4.04
N THR A 31 14.89 -6.19 -2.91
CA THR A 31 15.43 -6.72 -1.66
C THR A 31 14.56 -7.88 -1.19
N TRP A 32 15.22 -9.02 -0.95
CA TRP A 32 14.67 -10.15 -0.23
C TRP A 32 15.06 -10.04 1.24
N ILE A 33 14.06 -10.19 2.11
CA ILE A 33 14.21 -10.15 3.56
C ILE A 33 13.77 -11.53 4.09
N PRO A 34 14.71 -12.38 4.53
CA PRO A 34 14.37 -13.67 5.12
C PRO A 34 13.50 -13.51 6.36
N ALA A 35 12.58 -14.46 6.58
CA ALA A 35 11.61 -14.35 7.66
C ALA A 35 12.24 -14.34 9.06
N GLU A 36 13.24 -15.19 9.29
CA GLU A 36 13.95 -15.27 10.58
C GLU A 36 14.69 -13.98 10.90
N GLU A 37 15.31 -13.36 9.89
CA GLU A 37 16.03 -12.09 10.02
C GLU A 37 15.04 -10.94 10.30
N TYR A 38 13.94 -10.88 9.55
CA TYR A 38 12.88 -9.90 9.80
C TYR A 38 12.29 -10.04 11.20
N GLN A 39 11.97 -11.25 11.64
CA GLN A 39 11.38 -11.49 12.97
C GLN A 39 12.37 -11.13 14.10
N SER A 40 13.62 -11.53 13.96
CA SER A 40 14.69 -11.22 14.93
C SER A 40 14.96 -9.72 15.02
N TRP A 41 14.90 -9.03 13.89
CA TRP A 41 14.99 -7.57 13.82
C TRP A 41 13.74 -6.89 14.40
N GLN A 42 12.55 -7.34 14.04
CA GLN A 42 11.26 -6.79 14.49
C GLN A 42 11.13 -6.85 16.03
N ASN A 43 11.59 -7.94 16.65
CA ASN A 43 11.60 -8.12 18.10
C ASN A 43 12.50 -7.11 18.85
N ARG A 44 13.48 -6.50 18.16
CA ARG A 44 14.35 -5.46 18.73
C ARG A 44 13.76 -4.05 18.58
N GLN A 45 12.69 -3.89 17.80
CA GLN A 45 12.05 -2.60 17.58
C GLN A 45 11.10 -2.26 18.73
N PRO A 46 10.86 -0.96 19.00
CA PRO A 46 9.84 -0.54 19.95
C PRO A 46 8.49 -1.13 19.56
N ARG A 47 7.87 -1.90 20.47
CA ARG A 47 6.52 -2.43 20.23
C ARG A 47 5.53 -1.26 20.19
N SER A 48 5.01 -0.97 19.01
CA SER A 48 3.87 -0.05 18.87
C SER A 48 2.58 -0.84 19.10
N ASN A 49 1.83 -0.51 20.16
CA ASN A 49 0.50 -1.07 20.41
C ASN A 49 -0.57 -0.55 19.44
N SER A 50 -0.22 0.44 18.61
CA SER A 50 -1.11 1.02 17.59
C SER A 50 -0.44 0.96 16.22
N TYR A 51 -1.09 0.34 15.25
CA TYR A 51 -0.64 0.39 13.86
C TYR A 51 -0.97 1.77 13.29
N PRO A 52 0.05 2.58 12.91
CA PRO A 52 -0.21 3.84 12.27
C PRO A 52 -0.81 3.53 10.90
N MET A 53 -2.11 3.79 10.73
CA MET A 53 -2.61 4.00 9.38
C MET A 53 -2.17 5.41 9.01
N PRO A 54 -1.26 5.58 8.02
CA PRO A 54 -0.72 6.89 7.74
C PRO A 54 -1.87 7.83 7.36
N LYS A 55 -1.93 8.97 8.06
CA LYS A 55 -2.89 10.05 7.76
C LYS A 55 -2.49 10.78 6.48
N THR A 56 -1.18 10.90 6.27
CA THR A 56 -0.56 11.44 5.07
C THR A 56 0.18 10.32 4.35
N LEU A 57 -0.09 10.23 3.05
CA LEU A 57 0.34 9.16 2.15
C LEU A 57 1.14 9.75 0.98
N ASP A 58 1.81 10.87 1.24
CA ASP A 58 2.58 11.65 0.27
C ASP A 58 4.06 11.42 0.53
N VAL A 59 4.53 10.25 0.10
CA VAL A 59 5.94 9.91 0.07
C VAL A 59 6.32 9.81 -1.40
N ASP A 60 7.12 10.76 -1.86
CA ASP A 60 7.69 10.70 -3.19
C ASP A 60 8.73 9.58 -3.24
N TYR A 61 8.53 8.66 -4.17
CA TYR A 61 9.51 7.66 -4.57
C TYR A 61 9.26 7.25 -6.03
N VAL A 62 10.24 6.60 -6.65
CA VAL A 62 10.12 6.09 -8.01
C VAL A 62 9.65 4.65 -7.97
N GLN A 63 8.44 4.40 -8.45
CA GLN A 63 7.89 3.04 -8.55
C GLN A 63 8.78 2.16 -9.43
N SER A 64 9.03 0.94 -8.96
CA SER A 64 9.76 -0.06 -9.72
C SER A 64 8.97 -0.51 -10.96
N PRO A 65 9.63 -0.71 -12.12
CA PRO A 65 8.97 -1.30 -13.30
C PRO A 65 8.58 -2.77 -13.10
N PHE A 66 9.00 -3.39 -11.99
CA PHE A 66 8.65 -4.75 -11.61
C PHE A 66 7.51 -4.83 -10.59
N ASP A 67 7.01 -3.69 -10.09
CA ASP A 67 6.00 -3.69 -9.02
C ASP A 67 4.74 -4.43 -9.48
N THR A 68 4.28 -4.21 -10.71
CA THR A 68 3.10 -4.89 -11.28
C THR A 68 3.27 -6.36 -11.62
N LYS A 69 4.51 -6.90 -11.56
CA LYS A 69 4.80 -8.29 -11.94
C LYS A 69 4.75 -9.20 -10.72
N ALA A 70 4.00 -10.30 -10.80
CA ALA A 70 4.07 -11.33 -9.76
C ALA A 70 5.44 -12.02 -9.73
N ALA A 71 5.85 -12.50 -8.56
CA ALA A 71 7.09 -13.22 -8.34
C ALA A 71 6.87 -14.53 -7.56
N LEU A 72 7.81 -15.45 -7.74
CA LEU A 72 7.93 -16.66 -6.93
C LEU A 72 8.91 -16.38 -5.80
N CYS A 73 8.65 -16.94 -4.62
CA CYS A 73 9.55 -16.88 -3.49
C CYS A 73 10.89 -17.52 -3.85
N PRO A 74 12.03 -16.83 -3.65
CA PRO A 74 13.34 -17.36 -4.02
C PRO A 74 13.82 -18.49 -3.10
N GLU A 75 13.15 -18.74 -1.96
CA GLU A 75 13.44 -19.84 -1.04
C GLU A 75 12.57 -21.09 -1.30
N CYS A 76 11.25 -20.93 -1.43
CA CYS A 76 10.32 -22.07 -1.53
C CYS A 76 9.63 -22.21 -2.90
N ASN A 77 9.87 -21.29 -3.83
CA ASN A 77 9.26 -21.23 -5.16
C ASN A 77 7.72 -21.10 -5.17
N CYS A 78 7.12 -20.74 -4.04
CA CYS A 78 5.70 -20.45 -3.88
C CYS A 78 5.36 -19.04 -4.41
N TYR A 79 4.17 -18.79 -4.96
CA TYR A 79 3.75 -17.43 -5.32
C TYR A 79 3.79 -16.50 -4.10
N LEU A 80 4.35 -15.30 -4.28
CA LEU A 80 4.32 -14.27 -3.25
C LEU A 80 2.92 -13.63 -3.22
N ALA A 81 2.33 -13.57 -2.02
CA ALA A 81 1.11 -12.82 -1.80
C ALA A 81 1.44 -11.33 -1.86
N ARG A 82 0.49 -10.50 -2.32
CA ARG A 82 0.70 -9.07 -2.55
C ARG A 82 -0.24 -8.26 -1.66
N ALA A 83 0.32 -7.35 -0.88
CA ALA A 83 -0.43 -6.38 -0.09
C ALA A 83 -0.18 -4.98 -0.65
N ARG A 84 -1.26 -4.33 -1.07
CA ARG A 84 -1.17 -2.97 -1.61
C ARG A 84 -0.97 -1.95 -0.49
N VAL A 85 -0.01 -1.05 -0.70
CA VAL A 85 0.19 0.14 0.13
C VAL A 85 -0.42 1.32 -0.63
N GLY A 86 -1.58 1.77 -0.16
CA GLY A 86 -2.34 2.84 -0.81
C GLY A 86 -1.69 4.20 -0.56
N LEU A 87 -0.79 4.63 -1.44
CA LEU A 87 -0.17 5.97 -1.46
C LEU A 87 -0.65 6.77 -2.68
N LYS A 88 -0.22 8.04 -2.78
CA LYS A 88 -0.35 8.80 -4.04
C LYS A 88 0.24 8.01 -5.22
N THR A 89 1.42 7.42 -5.01
CA THR A 89 2.04 6.43 -5.90
C THR A 89 1.99 5.06 -5.21
N PRO A 90 0.97 4.24 -5.47
CA PRO A 90 0.78 2.97 -4.74
C PRO A 90 1.79 1.91 -5.20
N PHE A 91 2.11 0.96 -4.32
CA PHE A 91 2.91 -0.23 -4.64
C PHE A 91 2.42 -1.47 -3.90
N TYR A 92 3.07 -2.60 -4.14
CA TYR A 92 2.74 -3.88 -3.52
C TYR A 92 3.92 -4.46 -2.77
N VAL A 93 3.80 -4.52 -1.44
CA VAL A 93 4.69 -5.35 -0.63
C VAL A 93 4.33 -6.81 -0.90
N GLU A 94 5.34 -7.64 -1.12
CA GLU A 94 5.12 -9.06 -1.38
C GLU A 94 5.62 -9.91 -0.22
N ARG A 95 4.85 -10.93 0.18
CA ARG A 95 5.22 -11.83 1.28
C ARG A 95 4.90 -13.26 0.92
N CYS A 96 5.82 -14.16 1.24
CA CYS A 96 5.61 -15.58 1.01
C CYS A 96 4.59 -16.13 2.02
N PRO A 97 3.51 -16.80 1.57
CA PRO A 97 2.57 -17.44 2.49
C PRO A 97 3.16 -18.66 3.22
N ASN A 98 4.23 -19.26 2.67
CA ASN A 98 4.84 -20.47 3.20
C ASN A 98 6.03 -20.20 4.13
N CYS A 99 7.09 -19.54 3.64
CA CYS A 99 8.28 -19.25 4.45
C CYS A 99 8.24 -17.89 5.13
N HIS A 100 7.23 -17.06 4.86
CA HIS A 100 7.05 -15.72 5.44
C HIS A 100 8.10 -14.66 5.10
N GLY A 101 9.06 -14.98 4.23
CA GLY A 101 10.00 -13.99 3.71
C GLY A 101 9.30 -12.90 2.90
N ILE A 102 9.92 -11.72 2.89
CA ILE A 102 9.34 -10.49 2.34
C ILE A 102 10.18 -10.06 1.14
N TRP A 103 9.51 -9.63 0.08
CA TRP A 103 10.15 -8.97 -1.05
C TRP A 103 9.66 -7.53 -1.14
N CYS A 104 10.62 -6.63 -1.26
CA CYS A 104 10.39 -5.22 -1.56
C CYS A 104 11.13 -4.88 -2.85
N ASP A 105 10.44 -4.28 -3.81
CA ASP A 105 11.12 -3.68 -4.94
C ASP A 105 11.92 -2.43 -4.50
N ARG A 106 12.74 -1.92 -5.42
CA ARG A 106 13.62 -0.77 -5.15
C ARG A 106 12.86 0.39 -4.51
N GLY A 107 13.33 0.82 -3.34
CA GLY A 107 12.83 2.01 -2.62
C GLY A 107 11.56 1.77 -1.80
N GLU A 108 10.90 0.61 -1.92
CA GLU A 108 9.66 0.34 -1.18
C GLU A 108 9.91 0.20 0.33
N TRP A 109 11.03 -0.40 0.72
CA TRP A 109 11.42 -0.49 2.14
C TRP A 109 11.57 0.90 2.76
N ASP A 110 12.25 1.83 2.08
CA ASP A 110 12.44 3.20 2.57
C ASP A 110 11.10 3.92 2.77
N VAL A 111 10.12 3.64 1.90
CA VAL A 111 8.77 4.17 2.04
C VAL A 111 8.06 3.54 3.26
N LEU A 112 8.20 2.23 3.46
CA LEU A 112 7.67 1.55 4.64
C LEU A 112 8.28 2.08 5.95
N GLU A 113 9.57 2.45 5.94
CA GLU A 113 10.24 3.10 7.08
C GLU A 113 9.62 4.46 7.38
N LYS A 114 9.50 5.33 6.37
CA LYS A 114 8.88 6.67 6.52
C LYS A 114 7.44 6.62 7.02
N LEU A 115 6.69 5.59 6.64
CA LEU A 115 5.30 5.39 7.07
C LEU A 115 5.18 4.68 8.42
N GLY A 116 6.27 4.18 8.99
CA GLY A 116 6.23 3.37 10.21
C GLY A 116 5.58 1.99 10.02
N LEU A 117 5.47 1.51 8.78
CA LEU A 117 4.85 0.21 8.44
C LEU A 117 5.86 -0.94 8.38
N HIS A 118 7.15 -0.62 8.21
CA HIS A 118 8.26 -1.58 8.16
C HIS A 118 8.35 -2.52 9.36
N THR A 119 7.81 -2.15 10.54
CA THR A 119 7.77 -2.99 11.74
C THR A 119 6.51 -3.83 11.87
N SER A 120 5.59 -3.78 10.89
CA SER A 120 4.26 -4.42 10.98
C SER A 120 3.77 -4.90 9.60
N ILE A 121 4.69 -5.40 8.77
CA ILE A 121 4.40 -5.85 7.41
C ILE A 121 3.30 -6.91 7.35
N GLU A 122 3.25 -7.82 8.32
CA GLU A 122 2.23 -8.84 8.46
C GLU A 122 0.81 -8.27 8.51
N GLN A 123 0.64 -7.08 9.10
CA GLN A 123 -0.67 -6.43 9.20
C GLN A 123 -1.17 -5.92 7.86
N LEU A 124 -0.27 -5.61 6.92
CA LEU A 124 -0.65 -5.23 5.56
C LEU A 124 -1.41 -6.37 4.87
N PHE A 125 -1.22 -7.63 5.29
CA PHE A 125 -1.90 -8.80 4.74
C PHE A 125 -3.17 -9.19 5.50
N SER A 126 -3.53 -8.45 6.56
CA SER A 126 -4.78 -8.68 7.30
C SER A 126 -6.01 -8.28 6.48
N SER A 127 -7.13 -8.96 6.72
CA SER A 127 -8.41 -8.64 6.07
C SER A 127 -8.87 -7.21 6.41
N GLU A 128 -8.68 -6.77 7.64
CA GLU A 128 -9.05 -5.43 8.10
C GLU A 128 -8.27 -4.33 7.35
N TRP A 129 -6.95 -4.50 7.22
CA TRP A 129 -6.13 -3.58 6.45
C TRP A 129 -6.55 -3.53 4.98
N GLN A 130 -6.72 -4.70 4.36
CA GLN A 130 -7.10 -4.80 2.95
C GLN A 130 -8.50 -4.21 2.69
N ALA A 131 -9.45 -4.35 3.62
CA ALA A 131 -10.76 -3.72 3.52
C ALA A 131 -10.64 -2.19 3.56
N ARG A 132 -9.90 -1.65 4.54
CA ARG A 132 -9.69 -0.20 4.70
C ARG A 132 -8.98 0.44 3.50
N VAL A 133 -7.98 -0.24 2.93
CA VAL A 133 -7.31 0.24 1.72
C VAL A 133 -8.32 0.31 0.56
N LYS A 134 -9.13 -0.73 0.36
CA LYS A 134 -10.16 -0.75 -0.70
C LYS A 134 -11.20 0.36 -0.53
N GLU A 135 -11.67 0.61 0.69
CA GLU A 135 -12.63 1.70 0.97
C GLU A 135 -12.05 3.07 0.61
N ARG A 136 -10.80 3.35 1.03
CA ARG A 136 -10.11 4.60 0.67
C ARG A 136 -9.94 4.75 -0.84
N GLU A 137 -9.61 3.67 -1.54
CA GLU A 137 -9.46 3.71 -3.00
C GLU A 137 -10.79 3.93 -3.71
N TYR A 138 -11.85 3.29 -3.24
CA TYR A 138 -13.19 3.48 -3.78
C TYR A 138 -13.61 4.95 -3.67
N ALA A 139 -13.47 5.53 -2.46
CA ALA A 139 -13.78 6.95 -2.23
C ALA A 139 -12.91 7.89 -3.08
N ALA A 140 -11.61 7.62 -3.21
CA ALA A 140 -10.71 8.42 -4.03
C ALA A 140 -11.05 8.34 -5.53
N ARG A 141 -11.44 7.15 -6.01
CA ARG A 141 -11.86 6.93 -7.40
C ARG A 141 -13.18 7.61 -7.69
N GLU A 142 -14.14 7.51 -6.78
CA GLU A 142 -15.43 8.19 -6.88
C GLU A 142 -15.25 9.70 -6.95
N ARG A 143 -14.49 10.31 -6.03
CA ARG A 143 -14.16 11.74 -6.07
C ARG A 143 -13.51 12.14 -7.39
N ARG A 144 -12.51 11.38 -7.86
CA ARG A 144 -11.83 11.66 -9.14
C ARG A 144 -12.79 11.62 -10.32
N ALA A 145 -13.65 10.60 -10.38
CA ALA A 145 -14.64 10.46 -11.46
C ALA A 145 -15.67 11.61 -11.43
N THR A 146 -16.04 12.09 -10.24
CA THR A 146 -16.92 13.26 -10.09
C THR A 146 -16.26 14.53 -10.61
N VAL A 147 -14.99 14.78 -10.26
CA VAL A 147 -14.21 15.91 -10.81
C VAL A 147 -14.08 15.84 -12.32
N GLU A 148 -13.74 14.66 -12.86
CA GLU A 148 -13.61 14.44 -14.31
C GLU A 148 -14.91 14.73 -15.08
N LYS A 149 -16.07 14.39 -14.50
CA LYS A 149 -17.38 14.56 -15.15
C LYS A 149 -17.98 15.95 -14.99
N LEU A 150 -17.78 16.60 -13.84
CA LEU A 150 -18.45 17.85 -13.47
C LEU A 150 -17.54 19.08 -13.60
N GLY A 151 -16.22 18.88 -13.69
CA GLY A 151 -15.23 19.95 -13.52
C GLY A 151 -14.97 20.23 -12.04
N GLU A 152 -13.82 20.86 -11.76
CA GLU A 152 -13.31 21.10 -10.40
C GLU A 152 -14.29 21.93 -9.55
N ASP A 153 -14.69 23.10 -10.04
CA ASP A 153 -15.56 24.05 -9.31
C ASP A 153 -16.91 23.44 -8.90
N LEU A 154 -17.55 22.69 -9.79
CA LEU A 154 -18.85 22.08 -9.50
C LEU A 154 -18.72 20.85 -8.61
N ALA A 155 -17.69 20.02 -8.84
CA ALA A 155 -17.42 18.86 -8.01
C ALA A 155 -17.13 19.26 -6.55
N GLU A 156 -16.38 20.35 -6.33
CA GLU A 156 -16.12 20.85 -4.98
C GLU A 156 -17.41 21.21 -4.23
N LYS A 157 -18.34 21.93 -4.89
CA LYS A 157 -19.66 22.24 -4.33
C LYS A 157 -20.48 21.00 -4.04
N VAL A 158 -20.39 19.98 -4.89
CA VAL A 158 -21.08 18.69 -4.67
C VAL A 158 -20.50 17.98 -3.45
N PHE A 159 -19.18 17.99 -3.25
CA PHE A 159 -18.56 17.39 -2.07
C PHE A 159 -18.93 18.12 -0.78
N GLU A 160 -18.90 19.44 -0.79
CA GLU A 160 -19.32 20.28 0.35
C GLU A 160 -20.79 20.01 0.71
N LEU A 161 -21.68 20.01 -0.28
CA LEU A 161 -23.09 19.75 -0.04
C LEU A 161 -23.34 18.33 0.47
N ALA A 162 -22.62 17.33 -0.08
CA ALA A 162 -22.73 15.94 0.39
C ALA A 162 -22.35 15.83 1.87
N GLU A 163 -21.26 16.45 2.29
CA GLU A 163 -20.82 16.47 3.69
C GLU A 163 -21.84 17.17 4.61
N LEU A 164 -22.42 18.29 4.16
CA LEU A 164 -23.48 18.99 4.91
C LEU A 164 -24.75 18.14 5.06
N LEU A 165 -25.15 17.43 4.00
CA LEU A 165 -26.34 16.59 4.02
C LEU A 165 -26.13 15.32 4.86
N GLU A 166 -24.96 14.68 4.80
CA GLU A 166 -24.63 13.50 5.60
C GLU A 166 -24.72 13.79 7.12
N ASN A 167 -24.35 15.01 7.53
CA ASN A 167 -24.38 15.44 8.93
C ASN A 167 -25.71 16.06 9.38
N HIS A 168 -26.71 16.18 8.49
CA HIS A 168 -27.99 16.81 8.81
C HIS A 168 -29.10 15.78 9.09
N PRO A 169 -29.93 15.93 10.14
CA PRO A 169 -30.98 14.96 10.50
C PRO A 169 -31.99 14.63 9.39
N ASN A 170 -32.20 15.57 8.46
CA ASN A 170 -33.09 15.42 7.29
C ASN A 170 -32.31 15.52 5.96
N GLY A 171 -31.05 15.06 5.93
CA GLY A 171 -30.20 15.13 4.73
C GLY A 171 -30.77 14.39 3.52
N ASP A 172 -31.42 13.25 3.77
CA ASP A 172 -32.13 12.43 2.79
C ASP A 172 -33.20 13.22 2.02
N PHE A 173 -33.95 14.09 2.69
CA PHE A 173 -34.91 14.98 2.06
C PHE A 173 -34.25 15.94 1.06
N GLY A 174 -33.05 16.44 1.41
CA GLY A 174 -32.23 17.28 0.53
C GLY A 174 -31.75 16.53 -0.72
N VAL A 175 -31.24 15.30 -0.54
CA VAL A 175 -30.85 14.43 -1.67
C VAL A 175 -32.04 14.16 -2.59
N ALA A 176 -33.21 13.83 -2.03
CA ALA A 176 -34.43 13.58 -2.80
C ALA A 176 -34.92 14.83 -3.57
N TYR A 177 -34.74 16.03 -3.01
CA TYR A 177 -35.03 17.28 -3.72
C TYR A 177 -34.16 17.43 -4.98
N LEU A 178 -32.84 17.16 -4.87
CA LEU A 178 -31.92 17.25 -6.00
C LEU A 178 -32.26 16.23 -7.08
N MET A 179 -32.51 14.96 -6.71
CA MET A 179 -32.89 13.91 -7.68
C MET A 179 -34.12 14.31 -8.51
N ARG A 180 -35.18 14.81 -7.85
CA ARG A 180 -36.41 15.29 -8.52
C ARG A 180 -36.20 16.46 -9.49
N ARG A 181 -35.07 17.16 -9.44
CA ARG A 181 -34.73 18.24 -10.40
C ARG A 181 -34.16 17.68 -11.71
N PHE A 182 -33.60 16.47 -11.69
CA PHE A 182 -33.02 15.81 -12.86
C PHE A 182 -33.99 14.84 -13.55
N ASP A 183 -35.03 14.39 -12.85
CA ASP A 183 -36.10 13.53 -13.40
C ASP A 183 -37.19 14.31 -14.18
N LYS A 184 -36.94 15.58 -14.53
CA LYS A 184 -37.86 16.46 -15.29
C LYS A 184 -37.32 16.71 -16.68
#